data_AF-A0A6A4HQ71-F1
#
_entry.id   AF-A0A6A4HQ71-F1
#
_cell.length_a   1.000
_cell.length_b   1.000
_cell.length_c   1.000
_cell.angle_alpha   90.00
_cell.angle_beta   90.00
_cell.angle_gamma   90.00
#
_symmetry.space_group_name_H-M   'P 1'
#
loop_
_entity.id
_entity.type
_entity.pdbx_description
1 polymer ?
#
loop_
_entity_poly.entity_id
_entity_poly.type
_entity_poly.pdbx_seq_one_letter_code
_entity_poly.pdbx_strand_id
1 'polypeptide(L)'
;LTKMEWEIVENLRDTLQAFKDATLYFSRASATVATVIPAMDKLDLLLATGISRKPNIDASTTFSVPMKVALLAAKGTLNRYYLNTDLSRVYHLAMILHPRYKLGYFEDNHW
;
A
#
# COMPACT_ATOMS: atom_id res chain seq x y z
N LEU A 1 18.47 -13.36 -18.43
CA LEU A 1 17.11 -12.80 -18.29
C LEU A 1 16.61 -12.42 -19.67
N THR A 2 15.47 -12.97 -20.06
CA THR A 2 14.74 -12.60 -21.27
C THR A 2 14.16 -11.19 -21.12
N LYS A 3 13.73 -10.57 -22.23
CA LYS A 3 13.09 -9.25 -22.21
C LYS A 3 11.88 -9.22 -21.27
N MET A 4 11.07 -10.29 -21.28
CA MET A 4 9.90 -10.43 -20.43
C MET A 4 10.27 -10.55 -18.95
N GLU A 5 11.33 -11.32 -18.63
CA GLU A 5 11.80 -11.44 -17.25
C GLU A 5 12.35 -10.10 -16.72
N TRP A 6 13.04 -9.33 -17.56
CA TRP A 6 13.49 -7.97 -17.20
C TRP A 6 12.32 -7.04 -16.88
N GLU A 7 11.27 -7.05 -17.71
CA GLU A 7 10.07 -6.26 -17.47
C GLU A 7 9.37 -6.65 -16.16
N ILE A 8 9.34 -7.94 -15.82
CA ILE A 8 8.82 -8.41 -14.53
C ILE A 8 9.66 -7.88 -13.36
N VAL A 9 10.99 -7.92 -13.48
CA VAL A 9 11.90 -7.41 -12.45
C VAL A 9 11.75 -5.90 -12.27
N GLU A 10 11.60 -5.13 -13.34
CA GLU A 10 11.36 -3.69 -13.28
C GLU A 10 10.03 -3.37 -12.59
N ASN A 11 8.95 -4.05 -12.98
CA ASN A 11 7.64 -3.91 -12.34
C ASN A 11 7.68 -4.27 -10.84
N LEU A 12 8.44 -5.31 -10.48
CA LEU A 12 8.64 -5.71 -9.09
C LEU A 12 9.41 -4.66 -8.31
N ARG A 13 10.53 -4.17 -8.85
CA ARG A 13 11.33 -3.09 -8.25
C ARG A 13 10.46 -1.86 -7.98
N ASP A 14 9.67 -1.43 -8.95
CA ASP A 14 8.87 -0.21 -8.84
C ASP A 14 7.77 -0.37 -7.78
N THR A 15 7.17 -1.56 -7.69
CA THR A 15 6.22 -1.88 -6.61
C THR A 15 6.91 -1.87 -5.24
N LEU A 16 8.07 -2.51 -5.12
CA LEU A 16 8.82 -2.60 -3.87
C LEU A 16 9.34 -1.24 -3.39
N GLN A 17 9.53 -0.28 -4.31
CA GLN A 17 9.97 1.06 -3.95
C GLN A 17 9.00 1.73 -2.95
N ALA A 18 7.68 1.56 -3.12
CA ALA A 18 6.70 2.10 -2.18
C ALA A 18 6.82 1.48 -0.76
N PHE A 19 7.09 0.18 -0.68
CA PHE A 19 7.32 -0.50 0.60
C PHE A 19 8.63 -0.05 1.25
N LYS A 20 9.68 0.14 0.45
CA LYS A 20 10.95 0.70 0.92
C LYS A 20 10.76 2.10 1.46
N ASP A 21 10.02 2.96 0.76
CA ASP A 21 9.74 4.33 1.18
C ASP A 21 8.95 4.37 2.49
N ALA A 22 7.93 3.51 2.62
CA ALA A 22 7.19 3.35 3.87
C ALA A 22 8.11 2.87 5.01
N THR A 23 8.95 1.87 4.77
CA THR A 23 9.90 1.34 5.76
C THR A 23 10.88 2.42 6.22
N LEU A 24 11.46 3.18 5.28
CA LEU A 24 12.37 4.27 5.59
C LEU A 24 11.67 5.41 6.33
N TYR A 25 10.42 5.70 6.01
CA TYR A 25 9.61 6.67 6.74
C TYR A 25 9.42 6.25 8.20
N PHE A 26 8.99 5.01 8.46
CA PHE A 26 8.79 4.50 9.82
C PHE A 26 10.06 4.22 10.60
N SER A 27 11.22 4.19 9.94
CA SER A 27 12.53 4.11 10.59
C SER A 27 12.98 5.45 11.19
N ARG A 28 12.27 6.55 10.91
CA ARG A 28 12.59 7.89 11.45
C ARG A 28 12.01 8.05 12.85
N ALA A 29 12.74 8.78 13.71
CA ALA A 29 12.24 9.15 15.04
C ALA A 29 10.96 10.01 15.02
N SER A 30 10.67 10.68 13.90
CA SER A 30 9.48 11.52 13.72
C SER A 30 8.23 10.75 13.28
N ALA A 31 8.35 9.45 12.97
CA ALA A 31 7.20 8.65 12.57
C ALA A 31 6.28 8.43 13.78
N THR A 32 4.97 8.60 13.58
CA THR A 32 3.98 8.48 14.66
C THR A 32 2.99 7.37 14.38
N VAL A 33 2.42 6.78 15.43
CA VAL A 33 1.37 5.75 15.34
C VAL A 33 0.19 6.22 14.47
N ALA A 34 -0.15 7.51 14.53
CA ALA A 34 -1.21 8.12 13.74
C ALA A 34 -1.00 8.02 12.22
N THR A 35 0.24 7.81 11.75
CA THR A 35 0.57 7.74 10.32
C THR A 35 0.56 6.33 9.75
N VAL A 36 0.42 5.30 10.60
CA VAL A 36 0.47 3.89 10.18
C VAL A 36 -0.70 3.51 9.28
N ILE A 37 -1.93 3.78 9.71
CA ILE A 37 -3.14 3.49 8.92
C ILE A 37 -3.12 4.23 7.57
N PRO A 38 -2.85 5.57 7.51
CA PRO A 38 -2.72 6.27 6.24
C PRO A 38 -1.62 5.74 5.32
N ALA A 39 -0.53 5.20 5.87
CA ALA A 39 0.51 4.56 5.05
C ALA A 39 0.03 3.21 4.51
N MET A 40 -0.67 2.42 5.33
CA MET A 40 -1.28 1.17 4.88
C MET A 40 -2.34 1.39 3.80
N ASP A 41 -3.17 2.42 3.90
CA ASP A 41 -4.15 2.79 2.86
C ASP A 41 -3.48 3.07 1.51
N LYS A 42 -2.37 3.81 1.50
CA LYS A 42 -1.62 4.09 0.28
C LYS A 42 -1.02 2.83 -0.33
N LEU A 43 -0.46 1.95 0.50
CA LEU A 43 0.07 0.66 0.04
C LEU A 43 -1.06 -0.24 -0.49
N ASP A 44 -2.20 -0.26 0.19
CA ASP A 44 -3.35 -1.07 -0.20
C ASP A 44 -3.92 -0.62 -1.56
N LEU A 45 -4.08 0.68 -1.74
CA LEU A 45 -4.51 1.29 -3.00
C LEU A 45 -3.52 0.98 -4.14
N LEU A 46 -2.22 1.04 -3.87
CA LEU A 46 -1.19 0.71 -4.87
C LEU A 46 -1.30 -0.75 -5.32
N LEU A 47 -1.44 -1.68 -4.37
CA LEU A 47 -1.60 -3.10 -4.68
C LEU A 47 -2.91 -3.36 -5.44
N ALA A 48 -4.02 -2.82 -4.98
CA ALA A 48 -5.33 -2.95 -5.61
C ALA A 48 -5.33 -2.39 -7.06
N THR A 49 -4.72 -1.22 -7.26
CA THR A 49 -4.56 -0.60 -8.58
C THR A 49 -3.72 -1.46 -9.51
N GLY A 50 -2.63 -2.05 -8.99
CA GLY A 50 -1.77 -2.96 -9.74
C GLY A 50 -2.50 -4.23 -10.19
N ILE A 51 -3.29 -4.84 -9.31
CA ILE A 51 -4.06 -6.06 -9.61
C ILE A 51 -5.13 -5.77 -10.67
N SER A 52 -5.88 -4.68 -10.49
CA SER A 52 -7.04 -4.33 -11.32
C SER A 52 -6.68 -3.74 -12.68
N ARG A 53 -5.41 -3.43 -12.95
CA ARG A 53 -4.97 -2.89 -14.24
C ARG A 53 -5.28 -3.88 -15.35
N LYS A 54 -6.25 -3.50 -16.21
CA LYS A 54 -6.61 -4.25 -17.41
C LYS A 54 -5.63 -3.94 -18.54
N PRO A 55 -5.41 -4.89 -19.47
CA PRO A 55 -4.78 -4.58 -20.74
C PRO A 55 -5.65 -3.57 -21.48
N ASN A 56 -5.23 -2.31 -21.47
CA ASN A 56 -5.69 -1.36 -22.46
C ASN A 56 -5.13 -1.79 -23.82
N ILE A 57 -5.95 -1.64 -24.86
CA ILE A 57 -5.67 -2.04 -26.24
C ILE A 57 -4.37 -1.39 -26.77
N ASP A 58 -3.92 -0.28 -26.17
CA ASP A 58 -2.79 0.53 -26.63
C ASP A 58 -1.64 0.71 -25.64
N ALA A 59 -1.65 0.07 -24.45
CA ALA A 59 -0.62 0.28 -23.43
C ALA A 59 0.04 -1.02 -22.98
N SER A 60 1.34 -1.16 -23.23
CA SER A 60 2.21 -2.27 -22.81
C SER A 60 2.41 -2.37 -21.29
N THR A 61 1.53 -1.81 -20.47
CA THR A 61 1.78 -1.56 -19.04
C THR A 61 0.88 -2.39 -18.12
N THR A 62 0.41 -3.54 -18.60
CA THR A 62 -0.34 -4.48 -17.75
C THR A 62 0.61 -5.43 -17.07
N PHE A 63 0.52 -5.52 -15.74
CA PHE A 63 1.32 -6.49 -15.00
C PHE A 63 1.07 -7.91 -15.50
N SER A 64 2.15 -8.66 -15.66
CA SER A 64 2.11 -10.06 -16.03
C SER A 64 1.35 -10.89 -14.98
N VAL A 65 0.90 -12.09 -15.37
CA VAL A 65 0.19 -13.00 -14.45
C VAL A 65 1.01 -13.28 -13.17
N PRO A 66 2.32 -13.62 -13.24
CA PRO A 66 3.12 -13.81 -12.04
C PRO A 66 3.16 -12.58 -11.14
N MET A 67 3.25 -11.38 -11.72
CA MET A 67 3.26 -10.14 -10.98
C MET A 67 1.92 -9.90 -10.26
N LYS A 68 0.78 -10.14 -10.94
CA LYS A 68 -0.55 -10.02 -10.31
C LYS A 68 -0.73 -10.98 -9.14
N VAL A 69 -0.25 -12.22 -9.26
CA VAL A 69 -0.28 -13.20 -8.16
C VAL A 69 0.58 -12.72 -6.98
N ALA A 70 1.78 -12.20 -7.24
CA ALA A 70 2.63 -11.63 -6.20
C ALA A 70 1.96 -10.44 -5.49
N LEU A 71 1.30 -9.54 -6.23
CA LEU A 71 0.55 -8.41 -5.67
C LEU A 71 -0.63 -8.87 -4.81
N LEU A 72 -1.37 -9.89 -5.24
CA LEU A 72 -2.46 -10.49 -4.45
C LEU A 72 -1.93 -11.08 -3.13
N ALA A 73 -0.80 -11.79 -3.17
CA ALA A 73 -0.17 -12.33 -1.96
C ALA A 73 0.31 -11.22 -1.01
N ALA A 74 0.91 -10.16 -1.57
CA ALA A 74 1.32 -8.98 -0.80
C ALA A 74 0.11 -8.28 -0.15
N LYS A 75 -1.00 -8.13 -0.88
CA LYS A 75 -2.25 -7.51 -0.37
C LYS A 75 -2.86 -8.35 0.74
N GLY A 76 -2.90 -9.67 0.59
CA GLY A 76 -3.35 -10.57 1.67
C GLY A 76 -2.51 -10.43 2.94
N THR A 77 -1.20 -10.28 2.80
CA THR A 77 -0.29 -10.04 3.92
C THR A 77 -0.54 -8.67 4.57
N LEU A 78 -0.66 -7.61 3.75
CA LEU A 78 -0.95 -6.26 4.23
C LEU A 78 -2.28 -6.22 4.99
N ASN A 79 -3.36 -6.78 4.42
CA ASN A 79 -4.69 -6.81 5.01
C ASN A 79 -4.72 -7.48 6.39
N ARG A 80 -3.89 -8.50 6.62
CA ARG A 80 -3.78 -9.14 7.94
C ARG A 80 -3.25 -8.16 9.00
N TYR A 81 -2.24 -7.37 8.66
CA TYR A 81 -1.74 -6.35 9.60
C TYR A 81 -2.68 -5.17 9.70
N TYR A 82 -3.27 -4.76 8.57
CA TYR A 82 -4.29 -3.72 8.51
C TYR A 82 -5.43 -3.99 9.49
N LEU A 83 -6.00 -5.20 9.44
CA LEU A 83 -7.09 -5.59 10.34
C LEU A 83 -6.71 -5.43 11.82
N ASN A 84 -5.48 -5.81 12.19
CA ASN A 84 -5.01 -5.68 13.56
C ASN A 84 -4.80 -4.21 13.97
N THR A 85 -4.33 -3.35 13.05
CA THR A 85 -4.17 -1.93 13.33
C THR A 85 -5.52 -1.21 13.43
N ASP A 86 -6.48 -1.57 12.59
CA ASP A 86 -7.80 -0.95 12.56
C ASP A 86 -8.67 -1.35 13.76
N LEU A 87 -8.59 -2.61 14.22
CA LEU A 87 -9.28 -3.03 15.45
C LEU A 87 -8.70 -2.42 16.73
N SER A 88 -7.51 -1.81 16.66
CA SER A 88 -6.84 -1.26 17.81
C SER A 88 -7.20 0.21 18.03
N ARG A 89 -7.88 0.47 19.14
CA ARG A 89 -8.25 1.83 19.58
C ARG A 89 -7.05 2.77 19.69
N VAL A 90 -5.84 2.25 19.93
CA VAL A 90 -4.62 3.07 20.02
C VAL A 90 -4.34 3.78 18.71
N TYR A 91 -4.51 3.11 17.57
CA TYR A 91 -4.28 3.71 16.26
C TYR A 91 -5.35 4.76 15.94
N HIS A 92 -6.63 4.44 16.19
CA HIS A 92 -7.72 5.40 15.98
C HIS A 92 -7.59 6.63 16.90
N LEU A 93 -7.32 6.46 18.19
CA LEU A 93 -7.10 7.58 19.11
C LEU A 93 -5.90 8.43 18.69
N ALA A 94 -4.81 7.81 18.26
CA ALA A 94 -3.65 8.55 17.75
C ALA A 94 -4.01 9.39 16.51
N MET A 95 -4.84 8.87 15.60
CA MET A 95 -5.34 9.62 14.45
C MET A 95 -6.27 10.77 14.83
N ILE A 96 -7.21 10.53 15.76
CA ILE A 96 -8.13 11.57 16.26
C ILE A 96 -7.36 12.73 16.91
N LEU A 97 -6.31 12.42 17.67
CA LEU A 97 -5.46 13.42 18.32
C LEU A 97 -4.48 14.10 17.35
N HIS A 98 -4.26 13.54 16.16
CA HIS A 98 -3.34 14.10 15.18
C HIS A 98 -3.96 15.33 14.49
N PRO A 99 -3.30 16.50 14.50
CA PRO A 99 -3.91 17.78 14.09
C PRO A 99 -4.35 17.82 12.62
N ARG A 100 -3.76 16.98 11.77
CA ARG A 100 -4.11 16.86 10.34
C ARG A 100 -5.25 15.89 10.04
N TYR A 101 -5.43 14.85 10.86
CA TYR A 101 -6.40 13.77 10.57
C TYR A 101 -7.70 14.04 11.31
N LYS A 102 -7.65 14.03 12.64
CA LYS A 102 -8.82 14.20 13.51
C LYS A 102 -9.96 13.28 13.07
N LEU A 103 -11.21 13.72 13.26
CA LEU A 103 -12.39 13.01 12.78
C LEU A 103 -12.56 13.10 11.26
N GLY A 104 -12.05 14.17 10.62
CA GLY A 104 -12.19 14.38 9.18
C GLY A 104 -11.59 13.25 8.34
N TYR A 105 -10.50 12.62 8.79
CA TYR A 105 -9.96 11.45 8.10
C TYR A 105 -10.98 10.29 8.00
N PHE A 106 -11.72 10.03 9.06
CA PHE A 106 -12.69 8.94 9.11
C PHE A 106 -13.89 9.27 8.22
N GLU A 107 -14.38 10.52 8.29
CA GLU A 107 -15.47 11.02 7.44
C GLU A 107 -15.12 10.89 5.94
N ASP A 108 -13.91 11.32 5.56
CA ASP A 108 -13.41 11.27 4.17
C ASP A 108 -13.25 9.83 3.64
N ASN A 109 -12.97 8.87 4.53
CA ASN A 109 -12.79 7.45 4.18
C ASN A 109 -14.05 6.61 4.42
N HIS A 110 -15.17 7.23 4.82
CA HIS A 110 -16.45 6.58 5.14
C HIS A 110 -16.34 5.51 6.23
N TRP A 111 -15.59 5.84 7.29
CA TRP A 111 -15.39 4.99 8.47
C TRP A 111 -16.27 5.42 9.64
#